data_AF-A0A2J6STY0-F1
#
_entry.id   AF-A0A2J6STY0-F1
#
_cell.length_a   1.000
_cell.length_b   1.000
_cell.length_c   1.000
_cell.angle_alpha   90.00
_cell.angle_beta   90.00
_cell.angle_gamma   90.00
#
_symmetry.space_group_name_H-M   'P 1'
#
loop_
_entity.id
_entity.type
_entity.pdbx_description
1 polymer ?
#
loop_
_entity_poly.entity_id
_entity_poly.type
_entity_poly.pdbx_seq_one_letter_code
_entity_poly.pdbx_strand_id
1 'polypeptide(L)'
;MTGYAKIGLLMGEHPEVAILRRYSALSALNLLYLQAELRDLELDLQKYAKADDASDHPDRKVYSLDWLALKESCEDHVEKGNDGHRWETMLAIRDKLEEYENALPRHTKLNKLSAPKKQDLGFLNEWMERAGMGNVRLYGSDNRTWSSDEWRADLVSLNPWADESPLFSWISDSLTHWYHRNLGYRTKVSKNYS
;
A
#
# COMPACT_ATOMS: atom_id res chain seq x y z
N MET A 1 17.15 -17.42 12.01
CA MET A 1 16.54 -16.28 11.30
C MET A 1 17.12 -14.97 11.84
N THR A 2 17.33 -13.96 10.98
CA THR A 2 17.92 -12.64 11.32
C THR A 2 17.19 -11.51 10.58
N GLY A 3 17.38 -10.25 11.00
CA GLY A 3 16.86 -9.07 10.29
C GLY A 3 15.33 -9.05 10.18
N TYR A 4 14.82 -8.69 9.00
CA TYR A 4 13.38 -8.64 8.69
C TYR A 4 12.65 -9.95 8.98
N ALA A 5 13.31 -11.10 8.83
CA ALA A 5 12.68 -12.39 9.10
C ALA A 5 12.26 -12.53 10.57
N LYS A 6 13.04 -11.97 11.51
CA LYS A 6 12.68 -11.92 12.93
C LYS A 6 11.54 -10.94 13.19
N ILE A 7 11.56 -9.77 12.54
CA ILE A 7 10.51 -8.75 12.68
C ILE A 7 9.18 -9.29 12.15
N GLY A 8 9.17 -9.90 10.95
CA GLY A 8 7.97 -10.49 10.37
C GLY A 8 7.41 -11.64 11.20
N LEU A 9 8.28 -12.47 11.81
CA LEU A 9 7.84 -13.50 12.74
C LEU A 9 7.16 -12.88 13.97
N LEU A 10 7.79 -11.87 14.60
CA LEU A 10 7.21 -11.16 15.74
C LEU A 10 5.84 -10.58 15.38
N MET A 11 5.74 -9.86 14.26
CA MET A 11 4.47 -9.24 13.83
C MET A 11 3.40 -10.27 13.44
N GLY A 12 3.80 -11.45 12.97
CA GLY A 12 2.87 -12.55 12.67
C GLY A 12 2.35 -13.25 13.93
N GLU A 13 3.20 -13.44 14.95
CA GLU A 13 2.81 -14.03 16.24
C GLU A 13 2.07 -13.02 17.14
N HIS A 14 2.40 -11.74 17.00
CA HIS A 14 1.90 -10.62 17.79
C HIS A 14 1.37 -9.50 16.87
N PRO A 15 0.15 -9.65 16.29
CA PRO A 15 -0.40 -8.70 15.33
C PRO A 15 -0.53 -7.26 15.84
N GLU A 16 -0.59 -7.05 17.15
CA GLU A 16 -0.62 -5.73 17.78
C GLU A 16 0.63 -4.89 17.58
N VAL A 17 1.79 -5.56 17.49
CA VAL A 17 3.07 -4.90 17.20
C VAL A 17 3.37 -4.93 15.70
N ALA A 18 2.42 -5.36 14.87
CA ALA A 18 2.47 -5.20 13.42
C ALA A 18 2.24 -3.72 13.06
N ILE A 19 3.30 -2.94 13.24
CA ILE A 19 3.34 -1.50 12.99
C ILE A 19 4.06 -1.28 11.67
N LEU A 20 3.39 -0.68 10.70
CA LEU A 20 3.96 -0.41 9.38
C LEU A 20 3.71 1.03 8.99
N ARG A 21 4.45 1.50 7.98
CA ARG A 21 4.14 2.77 7.32
C ARG A 21 2.94 2.58 6.38
N ARG A 22 1.99 3.52 6.41
CA ARG A 22 0.88 3.57 5.45
C ARG A 22 1.23 4.27 4.14
N TYR A 23 2.37 4.98 4.08
CA TYR A 23 2.84 5.74 2.93
C TYR A 23 1.77 6.69 2.38
N SER A 24 1.07 7.41 3.27
CA SER A 24 -0.12 8.17 2.86
C SER A 24 0.21 9.28 1.86
N ALA A 25 1.38 9.92 1.98
CA ALA A 25 1.82 10.94 1.04
C ALA A 25 2.05 10.38 -0.37
N LEU A 26 2.73 9.23 -0.49
CA LEU A 26 2.97 8.59 -1.79
C LEU A 26 1.67 8.07 -2.41
N SER A 27 0.78 7.50 -1.60
CA SER A 27 -0.52 7.03 -2.08
C SER A 27 -1.42 8.19 -2.53
N ALA A 28 -1.39 9.33 -1.83
CA ALA A 28 -2.09 10.54 -2.27
C ALA A 28 -1.48 11.11 -3.56
N LEU A 29 -0.15 11.12 -3.67
CA LEU A 29 0.55 11.55 -4.88
C LEU A 29 0.13 10.72 -6.10
N ASN A 30 0.04 9.40 -5.96
CA ASN A 30 -0.45 8.52 -7.03
C ASN A 30 -1.89 8.89 -7.45
N LEU A 31 -2.78 9.14 -6.50
CA LEU A 31 -4.15 9.58 -6.80
C LEU A 31 -4.20 10.92 -7.54
N LEU A 32 -3.33 11.87 -7.17
CA LEU A 32 -3.25 13.17 -7.84
C LEU A 32 -2.79 13.04 -9.31
N TYR A 33 -1.81 12.15 -9.58
CA TYR A 33 -1.39 11.87 -10.95
C TYR A 33 -2.50 11.19 -11.76
N LEU A 34 -3.18 10.20 -11.20
CA LEU A 34 -4.33 9.56 -11.85
C LEU A 34 -5.45 10.56 -12.16
N GLN A 35 -5.71 11.53 -11.27
CA GLN A 35 -6.67 12.62 -11.54
C GLN A 35 -6.22 13.52 -12.69
N ALA A 36 -4.94 13.86 -12.76
CA ALA A 36 -4.39 14.68 -13.84
C ALA A 36 -4.48 13.94 -15.19
N GLU A 37 -4.09 12.66 -15.23
CA GLU A 37 -4.18 11.83 -16.44
C GLU A 37 -5.63 11.67 -16.91
N LEU A 38 -6.57 11.38 -16.01
CA LEU A 38 -7.99 11.33 -16.33
C LEU A 38 -8.50 12.67 -16.86
N ARG A 39 -8.06 13.79 -16.26
CA ARG A 39 -8.47 15.12 -16.68
C ARG A 39 -8.03 15.44 -18.11
N ASP A 40 -6.82 15.08 -18.47
CA ASP A 40 -6.30 15.29 -19.83
C ASP A 40 -7.09 14.43 -20.83
N LEU A 41 -7.36 13.16 -20.49
CA LEU A 41 -8.18 12.28 -21.32
C LEU A 41 -9.63 12.78 -21.48
N GLU A 42 -10.24 13.35 -20.43
CA GLU A 42 -11.57 13.98 -20.52
C GLU A 42 -11.59 15.14 -21.51
N LEU A 43 -10.55 15.98 -21.47
CA LEU A 43 -10.41 17.12 -22.39
C LEU A 43 -10.27 16.64 -23.84
N ASP A 44 -9.47 15.60 -24.07
CA ASP A 44 -9.30 14.99 -25.38
C ASP A 44 -10.60 14.35 -25.88
N LEU A 45 -11.31 13.61 -25.03
CA LEU A 45 -12.60 13.02 -25.40
C LEU A 45 -13.61 14.09 -25.82
N GLN A 46 -13.69 15.20 -25.07
CA GLN A 46 -14.56 16.33 -25.42
C GLN A 46 -14.14 17.01 -26.73
N LYS A 47 -12.83 17.14 -26.96
CA LYS A 47 -12.27 17.70 -28.18
C LYS A 47 -12.61 16.83 -29.39
N TYR A 48 -12.40 15.51 -29.32
CA TYR A 48 -12.72 14.59 -30.41
C TYR A 48 -14.21 14.51 -30.67
N ALA A 49 -15.04 14.44 -29.63
CA ALA A 49 -16.50 14.46 -29.79
C ALA A 49 -16.98 15.72 -30.52
N LYS A 50 -16.47 16.91 -30.16
CA LYS A 50 -16.81 18.15 -30.86
C LYS A 50 -16.33 18.16 -32.31
N ALA A 51 -15.15 17.61 -32.57
CA ALA A 51 -14.61 17.51 -33.93
C ALA A 51 -15.43 16.54 -34.80
N ASP A 52 -15.89 15.42 -34.23
CA ASP A 52 -16.77 14.46 -34.90
C ASP A 52 -18.13 15.08 -35.24
N ASP A 53 -18.75 15.75 -34.27
CA ASP A 53 -20.06 16.37 -34.44
C ASP A 53 -20.03 17.54 -35.46
N ALA A 54 -18.91 18.26 -35.54
CA ALA A 54 -18.69 19.34 -36.51
C ALA A 54 -18.19 18.85 -37.88
N SER A 55 -17.87 17.56 -38.02
CA SER A 55 -17.36 16.99 -39.27
C SER A 55 -18.46 16.89 -40.32
N ASP A 56 -18.12 17.10 -41.60
CA ASP A 56 -19.02 16.81 -42.72
C ASP A 56 -19.04 15.32 -43.08
N HIS A 57 -18.18 14.50 -42.48
CA HIS A 57 -18.11 13.06 -42.72
C HIS A 57 -19.37 12.36 -42.17
N PRO A 58 -20.09 11.57 -42.99
CA PRO A 58 -21.34 10.94 -42.59
C PRO A 58 -21.19 10.03 -41.38
N ASP A 59 -20.14 9.20 -41.34
CA ASP A 59 -19.92 8.26 -40.23
C ASP A 59 -19.64 8.95 -38.89
N ARG A 60 -18.86 10.04 -38.92
CA ARG A 60 -18.43 10.75 -37.69
C ARG A 60 -19.61 11.39 -36.97
N LYS A 61 -20.64 11.84 -37.70
CA LYS A 61 -21.90 12.34 -37.12
C LYS A 61 -22.68 11.26 -36.37
N VAL A 62 -22.48 9.99 -36.72
CA VAL A 62 -23.21 8.86 -36.13
C VAL A 62 -22.49 8.32 -34.88
N TYR A 63 -21.20 8.62 -34.68
CA TYR A 63 -20.42 8.12 -33.54
C TYR A 63 -21.00 8.49 -32.17
N SER A 64 -21.69 9.62 -32.05
CA SER A 64 -22.37 10.01 -30.81
C SER A 64 -23.68 9.24 -30.56
N LEU A 65 -24.22 8.60 -31.58
CA LEU A 65 -25.51 7.90 -31.58
C LEU A 65 -25.36 6.37 -31.64
N ASP A 66 -24.28 5.86 -32.25
CA ASP A 66 -24.00 4.44 -32.41
C ASP A 66 -22.59 4.10 -31.90
N TRP A 67 -22.55 3.37 -30.78
CA TRP A 67 -21.30 2.95 -30.16
C TRP A 67 -20.54 1.91 -31.00
N LEU A 68 -21.23 1.11 -31.83
CA LEU A 68 -20.60 0.12 -32.68
C LEU A 68 -19.85 0.82 -33.82
N ALA A 69 -20.50 1.79 -34.47
CA ALA A 69 -19.86 2.64 -35.48
C ALA A 69 -18.64 3.39 -34.91
N LEU A 70 -18.73 3.91 -33.69
CA LEU A 70 -17.60 4.53 -33.00
C LEU A 70 -16.48 3.50 -32.72
N LYS A 71 -16.80 2.29 -32.30
CA LYS A 71 -15.79 1.24 -32.05
C LYS A 71 -15.07 0.82 -33.33
N GLU A 72 -15.80 0.63 -34.43
CA GLU A 72 -15.27 0.19 -35.73
C GLU A 72 -14.42 1.29 -36.40
N SER A 73 -14.51 2.54 -35.95
CA SER A 73 -13.68 3.66 -36.42
C SER A 73 -12.16 3.48 -36.19
N CYS A 74 -11.76 2.52 -35.35
CA CYS A 74 -10.36 2.19 -35.08
C CYS A 74 -9.80 1.04 -35.94
N GLU A 75 -10.59 0.46 -36.85
CA GLU A 75 -10.16 -0.72 -37.61
C GLU A 75 -9.30 -0.34 -38.85
N ASP A 76 -8.44 -1.23 -39.32
CA ASP A 76 -7.51 -0.94 -40.43
C ASP A 76 -8.19 -0.71 -41.80
N HIS A 77 -9.50 -0.96 -41.90
CA HIS A 77 -10.27 -0.94 -43.15
C HIS A 77 -11.28 0.19 -43.26
N VAL A 78 -11.25 1.19 -42.37
CA VAL A 78 -12.21 2.31 -42.42
C VAL A 78 -11.94 3.29 -43.57
N GLU A 79 -13.00 3.96 -44.02
CA GLU A 79 -12.90 5.00 -45.04
C GLU A 79 -11.95 6.15 -44.63
N LYS A 80 -11.27 6.70 -45.64
CA LYS A 80 -10.29 7.78 -45.46
C LYS A 80 -10.97 9.03 -44.91
N GLY A 81 -10.65 9.38 -43.66
CA GLY A 81 -11.26 10.52 -42.96
C GLY A 81 -11.93 10.13 -41.64
N ASN A 82 -12.12 8.83 -41.39
CA ASN A 82 -12.40 8.30 -40.07
C ASN A 82 -11.14 8.28 -39.21
N ASP A 83 -11.33 8.60 -37.94
CA ASP A 83 -10.26 8.74 -36.95
C ASP A 83 -10.73 8.10 -35.65
N GLY A 84 -10.06 7.01 -35.26
CA GLY A 84 -10.37 6.22 -34.09
C GLY A 84 -10.08 6.91 -32.75
N HIS A 85 -9.50 8.11 -32.76
CA HIS A 85 -9.02 8.79 -31.55
C HIS A 85 -10.08 8.91 -30.44
N ARG A 86 -11.36 9.10 -30.79
CA ARG A 86 -12.45 9.17 -29.79
C ARG A 86 -12.63 7.84 -29.05
N TRP A 87 -12.60 6.72 -29.76
CA TRP A 87 -12.74 5.39 -29.16
C TRP A 87 -11.47 4.98 -28.41
N GLU A 88 -10.29 5.25 -28.95
CA GLU A 88 -9.00 5.04 -28.27
C GLU A 88 -8.95 5.80 -26.94
N THR A 89 -9.35 7.07 -26.94
CA THR A 89 -9.43 7.89 -25.72
C THR A 89 -10.41 7.29 -24.72
N MET A 90 -11.56 6.79 -25.18
CA MET A 90 -12.54 6.12 -24.31
C MET A 90 -11.96 4.85 -23.67
N LEU A 91 -11.16 4.06 -24.39
CA LEU A 91 -10.48 2.89 -23.84
C LEU A 91 -9.43 3.30 -22.80
N ALA A 92 -8.61 4.31 -23.11
CA ALA A 92 -7.61 4.83 -22.17
C ALA A 92 -8.27 5.37 -20.88
N ILE A 93 -9.44 6.03 -20.98
CA ILE A 93 -10.22 6.46 -19.82
C ILE A 93 -10.65 5.26 -18.99
N ARG A 94 -11.17 4.18 -19.61
CA ARG A 94 -11.61 2.99 -18.87
C ARG A 94 -10.47 2.37 -18.07
N ASP A 95 -9.31 2.17 -18.69
CA ASP A 95 -8.14 1.59 -18.05
C ASP A 95 -7.67 2.48 -16.87
N LYS A 96 -7.57 3.79 -17.12
CA LYS A 96 -7.10 4.74 -16.10
C LYS A 96 -8.10 4.92 -14.97
N LEU A 97 -9.40 4.90 -15.27
CA LEU A 97 -10.46 5.00 -14.29
C LEU A 97 -10.48 3.76 -13.39
N GLU A 98 -10.25 2.57 -13.95
CA GLU A 98 -10.10 1.35 -13.14
C GLU A 98 -8.90 1.45 -12.17
N GLU A 99 -7.76 1.98 -12.62
CA GLU A 99 -6.61 2.23 -11.73
C GLU A 99 -6.98 3.19 -10.58
N TYR A 100 -7.67 4.28 -10.89
CA TYR A 100 -8.12 5.27 -9.91
C TYR A 100 -9.14 4.71 -8.91
N GLU A 101 -10.18 4.03 -9.41
CA GLU A 101 -11.23 3.41 -8.60
C GLU A 101 -10.69 2.27 -7.73
N ASN A 102 -9.61 1.61 -8.14
CA ASN A 102 -8.92 0.63 -7.30
C ASN A 102 -8.00 1.28 -6.26
N ALA A 103 -7.33 2.39 -6.59
CA ALA A 103 -6.40 3.07 -5.70
C ALA A 103 -7.09 3.85 -4.58
N LEU A 104 -8.21 4.53 -4.88
CA LEU A 104 -8.88 5.44 -3.94
C LEU A 104 -9.43 4.72 -2.70
N PRO A 105 -10.11 3.57 -2.80
CA PRO A 105 -10.55 2.81 -1.63
C PRO A 105 -9.38 2.24 -0.82
N ARG A 106 -8.27 1.85 -1.47
CA ARG A 106 -7.06 1.37 -0.76
C ARG A 106 -6.45 2.50 0.07
N HIS A 107 -6.28 3.68 -0.52
CA HIS A 107 -5.82 4.88 0.19
C HIS A 107 -6.72 5.21 1.38
N THR A 108 -8.04 5.21 1.15
CA THR A 108 -9.04 5.52 2.18
C THR A 108 -9.00 4.50 3.31
N LYS A 109 -8.87 3.19 3.01
CA LYS A 109 -8.76 2.13 4.02
C LYS A 109 -7.49 2.30 4.86
N LEU A 110 -6.35 2.58 4.23
CA LEU A 110 -5.07 2.79 4.93
C LEU A 110 -5.10 4.01 5.85
N ASN A 111 -5.74 5.10 5.44
CA ASN A 111 -5.88 6.31 6.27
C ASN A 111 -6.85 6.14 7.46
N LYS A 112 -7.72 5.13 7.44
CA LYS A 112 -8.61 4.80 8.56
C LYS A 112 -7.94 3.95 9.63
N LEU A 113 -6.77 3.38 9.35
CA LEU A 113 -6.00 2.64 10.35
C LEU A 113 -5.55 3.59 11.46
N SER A 114 -5.59 3.11 12.70
CA SER A 114 -5.18 3.92 13.84
C SER A 114 -3.67 4.04 13.91
N ALA A 115 -3.22 5.17 14.45
CA ALA A 115 -1.83 5.32 14.86
C ALA A 115 -1.47 4.26 15.92
N PRO A 116 -0.23 3.73 15.92
CA PRO A 116 0.19 2.79 16.94
C PRO A 116 0.17 3.45 18.33
N LYS A 117 -0.18 2.68 19.37
CA LYS A 117 -0.03 3.17 20.74
C LYS A 117 1.46 3.38 21.02
N LYS A 118 1.78 4.38 21.85
CA LYS A 118 3.17 4.69 22.22
C LYS A 118 3.87 3.49 22.89
N GLN A 119 3.12 2.69 23.64
CA GLN A 119 3.62 1.49 24.33
C GLN A 119 4.05 0.43 23.33
N ASP A 120 3.21 0.12 22.34
CA ASP A 120 3.45 -0.91 21.30
C ASP A 120 4.67 -0.54 20.44
N LEU A 121 4.76 0.74 20.04
CA LEU A 121 5.92 1.25 19.30
C LEU A 121 7.20 1.24 20.16
N GLY A 122 7.08 1.58 21.44
CA GLY A 122 8.19 1.50 22.39
C GLY A 122 8.70 0.07 22.56
N PHE A 123 7.78 -0.88 22.74
CA PHE A 123 8.08 -2.30 22.84
C PHE A 123 8.80 -2.81 21.58
N LEU A 124 8.31 -2.48 20.38
CA LEU A 124 8.94 -2.92 19.13
C LEU A 124 10.39 -2.42 19.02
N ASN A 125 10.63 -1.14 19.32
CA ASN A 125 11.97 -0.56 19.31
C ASN A 125 12.89 -1.23 20.35
N GLU A 126 12.40 -1.41 21.59
CA GLU A 126 13.16 -2.04 22.66
C GLU A 126 13.49 -3.51 22.36
N TRP A 127 12.53 -4.25 21.80
CA TRP A 127 12.72 -5.63 21.37
C TRP A 127 13.78 -5.76 20.27
N MET A 128 13.80 -4.82 19.32
CA MET A 128 14.82 -4.78 18.27
C MET A 128 16.21 -4.48 18.85
N GLU A 129 16.33 -3.57 19.83
CA GLU A 129 17.63 -3.15 20.36
C GLU A 129 18.24 -4.13 21.38
N ARG A 130 17.42 -4.76 22.23
CA ARG A 130 17.91 -5.56 23.35
C ARG A 130 18.54 -6.88 22.92
N ALA A 131 19.77 -7.11 23.39
CA ALA A 131 20.53 -8.33 23.15
C ALA A 131 19.81 -9.62 23.64
N GLY A 132 19.05 -9.52 24.73
CA GLY A 132 18.24 -10.61 25.29
C GLY A 132 16.88 -10.83 24.62
N MET A 133 16.55 -10.05 23.59
CA MET A 133 15.30 -10.12 22.84
C MET A 133 15.58 -10.36 21.35
N GLY A 134 14.98 -9.57 20.46
CA GLY A 134 15.15 -9.69 19.02
C GLY A 134 16.59 -9.46 18.58
N ASN A 135 17.29 -8.48 19.18
CA ASN A 135 18.63 -8.02 18.79
C ASN A 135 18.76 -7.88 17.27
N VAL A 136 17.85 -7.11 16.67
CA VAL A 136 17.74 -6.89 15.24
C VAL A 136 18.32 -5.54 14.89
N ARG A 137 19.35 -5.55 14.03
CA ARG A 137 19.88 -4.36 13.38
C ARG A 137 19.63 -4.46 11.89
N LEU A 138 18.89 -3.50 11.36
CA LEU A 138 18.71 -3.34 9.92
C LEU A 138 19.77 -2.41 9.36
N TYR A 139 20.12 -2.62 8.09
CA TYR A 139 21.04 -1.77 7.35
C TYR A 139 20.28 -1.15 6.17
N GLY A 140 20.58 0.09 5.82
CA GLY A 140 19.89 0.82 4.77
C GLY A 140 19.12 2.03 5.29
N SER A 141 18.40 2.70 4.38
CA SER A 141 17.65 3.93 4.68
C SER A 141 16.42 3.71 5.55
N ASP A 142 15.96 2.46 5.67
CA ASP A 142 14.79 2.06 6.45
C ASP A 142 15.13 1.59 7.87
N ASN A 143 16.42 1.61 8.26
CA ASN A 143 16.87 1.13 9.57
C ASN A 143 16.32 1.91 10.77
N ARG A 144 15.74 3.09 10.52
CA ARG A 144 15.11 3.97 11.52
C ARG A 144 13.60 4.11 11.34
N THR A 145 12.96 3.22 10.59
CA THR A 145 11.52 3.30 10.29
C THR A 145 10.65 3.47 11.54
N TRP A 146 10.96 2.74 12.63
CA TRP A 146 10.17 2.77 13.87
C TRP A 146 10.72 3.70 14.96
N SER A 147 11.95 4.19 14.81
CA SER A 147 12.62 5.04 15.79
C SER A 147 12.73 6.51 15.37
N SER A 148 12.57 6.82 14.07
CA SER A 148 12.60 8.19 13.56
C SER A 148 11.29 8.95 13.82
N ASP A 149 11.41 10.19 14.28
CA ASP A 149 10.29 11.13 14.37
C ASP A 149 9.71 11.50 13.01
N GLU A 150 10.51 11.40 11.94
CA GLU A 150 10.13 11.70 10.56
C GLU A 150 8.90 10.91 10.10
N TRP A 151 8.81 9.63 10.49
CA TRP A 151 7.77 8.72 10.00
C TRP A 151 6.64 8.50 11.00
N ARG A 152 6.71 9.07 12.21
CA ARG A 152 5.73 8.80 13.28
C ARG A 152 4.28 9.00 12.85
N ALA A 153 4.00 10.07 12.11
CA ALA A 153 2.66 10.37 11.65
C ALA A 153 2.15 9.38 10.58
N ASP A 154 3.06 8.72 9.86
CA ASP A 154 2.80 7.76 8.78
C ASP A 154 2.76 6.30 9.27
N LEU A 155 3.10 6.05 10.54
CA LEU A 155 2.97 4.73 11.15
C LEU A 155 1.50 4.42 11.50
N VAL A 156 1.12 3.16 11.27
CA VAL A 156 -0.19 2.60 11.61
C VAL A 156 -0.03 1.24 12.27
N SER A 157 -0.95 0.91 13.18
CA SER A 157 -1.08 -0.46 13.69
C SER A 157 -2.07 -1.22 12.82
N LEU A 158 -1.70 -2.43 12.39
CA LEU A 158 -2.58 -3.29 11.58
C LEU A 158 -3.69 -3.94 12.43
N ASN A 159 -3.46 -4.12 13.73
CA ASN A 159 -4.44 -4.70 14.64
C ASN A 159 -4.35 -4.04 16.03
N PRO A 160 -4.88 -2.81 16.19
CA PRO A 160 -4.86 -2.12 17.48
C PRO A 160 -5.74 -2.86 18.50
N TRP A 161 -5.21 -3.16 19.69
CA TRP A 161 -6.03 -3.74 20.76
C TRP A 161 -7.13 -2.79 21.20
N ALA A 162 -8.35 -3.33 21.38
CA ALA A 162 -9.50 -2.59 21.90
C ALA A 162 -9.31 -2.14 23.37
N ASP A 163 -8.55 -2.88 24.19
CA ASP A 163 -8.41 -2.64 25.64
C ASP A 163 -7.03 -2.10 26.07
N GLU A 164 -6.98 -1.46 27.24
CA GLU A 164 -5.83 -0.79 27.86
C GLU A 164 -4.88 -1.70 28.66
N SER A 165 -4.76 -2.99 28.30
CA SER A 165 -3.89 -3.90 29.06
C SER A 165 -2.39 -3.69 28.74
N PRO A 166 -1.47 -3.68 29.72
CA PRO A 166 -0.05 -3.49 29.48
C PRO A 166 0.58 -4.65 28.69
N LEU A 167 1.02 -4.38 27.45
CA LEU A 167 1.62 -5.38 26.54
C LEU A 167 2.87 -6.08 27.10
N PHE A 168 3.61 -5.42 28.00
CA PHE A 168 4.92 -5.88 28.43
C PHE A 168 4.90 -7.23 29.14
N SER A 169 3.92 -7.50 30.02
CA SER A 169 3.88 -8.77 30.76
C SER A 169 3.59 -9.95 29.82
N TRP A 170 2.55 -9.84 29.00
CA TRP A 170 2.10 -10.94 28.16
C TRP A 170 3.08 -11.30 27.02
N ILE A 171 3.64 -10.30 26.32
CA ILE A 171 4.63 -10.58 25.27
C ILE A 171 5.94 -11.07 25.89
N SER A 172 6.32 -10.56 27.08
CA SER A 172 7.51 -11.07 27.77
C SER A 172 7.36 -12.54 28.14
N ASP A 173 6.21 -13.00 28.63
CA ASP A 173 5.97 -14.40 28.94
C ASP A 173 6.02 -15.28 27.68
N SER A 174 5.37 -14.82 26.59
CA SER A 174 5.37 -15.54 25.31
C SER A 174 6.76 -15.61 24.66
N LEU A 175 7.51 -14.50 24.65
CA LEU A 175 8.87 -14.44 24.12
C LEU A 175 9.84 -15.25 24.98
N THR A 176 9.65 -15.27 26.29
CA THR A 176 10.46 -16.09 27.21
C THR A 176 10.21 -17.57 26.94
N HIS A 177 8.94 -17.97 26.80
CA HIS A 177 8.58 -19.33 26.38
C HIS A 177 9.11 -19.69 24.99
N TRP A 178 9.08 -18.76 24.03
CA TRP A 178 9.66 -18.95 22.69
C TRP A 178 11.18 -19.12 22.73
N TYR A 179 11.89 -18.28 23.49
CA TYR A 179 13.34 -18.38 23.69
C TYR A 179 13.71 -19.75 24.29
N HIS A 180 12.96 -20.21 25.29
CA HIS A 180 13.15 -21.52 25.89
C HIS A 180 12.81 -22.68 24.94
N ARG A 181 11.79 -22.53 24.08
CA ARG A 181 11.33 -23.60 23.17
C ARG A 181 12.16 -23.73 21.90
N ASN A 182 12.64 -22.61 21.34
CA ASN A 182 13.26 -22.57 20.00
C ASN A 182 14.77 -22.30 20.00
N LEU A 183 15.36 -21.80 21.10
CA LEU A 183 16.80 -21.48 21.19
C LEU A 183 17.49 -22.05 22.45
N GLY A 184 16.87 -23.07 23.06
CA GLY A 184 17.26 -23.67 24.35
C GLY A 184 18.76 -23.66 24.66
N TYR A 185 19.16 -22.79 25.59
CA TYR A 185 20.48 -22.88 26.20
C TYR A 185 20.44 -23.88 27.36
N ARG A 186 21.21 -24.96 27.19
CA ARG A 186 21.72 -25.80 28.28
C ARG A 186 22.58 -24.94 29.19
N THR A 187 22.06 -24.50 30.33
CA THR A 187 22.89 -24.20 31.50
C THR A 187 22.72 -25.33 32.50
N LYS A 188 23.46 -26.42 32.29
CA LYS A 188 23.92 -27.26 33.41
C LYS A 188 25.25 -26.65 33.86
N VAL A 189 25.20 -25.77 34.86
CA VAL A 189 26.39 -25.52 35.70
C VAL A 189 26.35 -26.60 36.78
N SER A 190 27.36 -27.48 36.78
CA SER A 190 27.49 -28.54 37.76
C SER A 190 27.68 -27.94 39.16
N LYS A 191 26.97 -28.50 40.13
CA LYS A 191 27.38 -28.41 41.53
C LYS A 191 28.71 -29.15 41.64
N ASN A 192 29.80 -28.42 41.88
CA ASN A 192 31.01 -29.03 42.42
C ASN A 192 30.92 -28.91 43.95
N TYR A 193 30.60 -30.02 44.60
CA TYR A 193 31.04 -30.29 45.96
C TYR A 193 32.42 -30.92 45.87
N SER A 194 33.43 -30.24 46.40
CA SER A 194 34.58 -30.77 47.17
C SER A 194 35.48 -29.60 47.54
#